data_AF-A0A0F9CX32-F1
#
_entry.id   AF-A0A0F9CX32-F1
#
_cell.length_a   1.000
_cell.length_b   1.000
_cell.length_c   1.000
_cell.angle_alpha   90.00
_cell.angle_beta   90.00
_cell.angle_gamma   90.00
#
_symmetry.space_group_name_H-M   'P 1'
#
loop_
_entity.id
_entity.type
_entity.pdbx_description
1 polymer ?
#
loop_
_entity_poly.entity_id
_entity_poly.type
_entity_poly.pdbx_seq_one_letter_code
_entity_poly.pdbx_strand_id
1 'polypeptide(L)'
;TAVDIFASVRAAGFADPFEVVLRSGKETLSKVLVSPVKGVDVHRVRLRFQPEKQGTFRYVVEIPIAPEEVIIDNNRYKFLIDVTDKRLPVLYLEGSPREEYRFLRRALFRDKDFRIASILRLQGPKEFILQGTLPEDGLADGYPKTAKHLYRFEAVIFGDVEAGYLSKKQLEITEQFVRERGGGFLMLGGVNSFNLGAYQGTAIDKMLPVVLPPLRTSYRQVEFKIELTDQGRKHSTMQQDPNPLVNQNIWSKAPTLVGYNPIAAIKPGAQILAVNARTRSLILAVQNYGAGRTAAFASGGSWHWQMAMPRKDDLHEKFWKQIVRWLAVGAKSKLTIDLEKDIYATREPVVVRATVLDRVLKPDNTAKVTAIIVDPFNNKQQLPMRCIRSDLGVYGTQFEPHEVGALEARIALAYSWEKSPYPSWSLKNNNANIRRIRKRIESLEQSAATPERPTLEGDGWQIVDNAGENRVRIVFDAKPPRPVRELVKSYGFRWAPSLEVWQRKRTGVNWRYLADSLAGELAEMEG
;
A
#
# COMPACT_ATOMS: atom_id res chain seq x y z
N THR A 1 -6.10 -6.94 4.75
CA THR A 1 -5.93 -7.94 5.83
C THR A 1 -6.35 -7.30 7.14
N ALA A 2 -7.05 -8.02 8.01
CA ALA A 2 -7.40 -7.49 9.32
C ALA A 2 -6.13 -7.29 10.17
N VAL A 3 -6.08 -6.19 10.91
CA VAL A 3 -5.00 -5.81 11.83
C VAL A 3 -5.53 -5.99 13.25
N ASP A 4 -4.74 -6.67 14.08
CA ASP A 4 -5.00 -6.82 15.51
C ASP A 4 -4.10 -5.85 16.28
N ILE A 5 -4.72 -5.07 17.17
CA ILE A 5 -4.03 -4.17 18.10
C ILE A 5 -4.30 -4.67 19.51
N PHE A 6 -3.22 -4.91 20.26
CA PHE A 6 -3.30 -5.23 21.67
C PHE A 6 -3.00 -3.97 22.49
N ALA A 7 -3.96 -3.55 23.31
CA ALA A 7 -3.81 -2.45 24.25
C ALA A 7 -3.82 -3.01 25.68
N SER A 8 -2.88 -2.56 26.51
CA SER A 8 -2.92 -2.79 27.95
C SER A 8 -3.53 -1.56 28.61
N VAL A 9 -4.67 -1.74 29.25
CA VAL A 9 -5.37 -0.69 30.00
C VAL A 9 -5.16 -0.92 31.48
N ARG A 10 -4.76 0.12 32.20
CA ARG A 10 -4.65 0.07 33.66
C ARG A 10 -5.84 0.80 34.27
N ALA A 11 -6.64 0.10 35.08
CA ALA A 11 -7.77 0.66 35.80
C ALA A 11 -7.57 0.40 37.30
N ALA A 12 -7.44 1.47 38.09
CA ALA A 12 -7.29 1.39 39.54
C ALA A 12 -8.47 2.10 40.20
N GLY A 13 -9.22 1.40 41.05
CA GLY A 13 -10.41 1.95 41.72
C GLY A 13 -11.67 2.05 40.84
N PHE A 14 -11.66 1.46 39.64
CA PHE A 14 -12.81 1.43 38.73
C PHE A 14 -13.54 0.09 38.82
N ALA A 15 -14.83 0.11 39.20
CA ALA A 15 -15.66 -1.09 39.31
C ALA A 15 -16.60 -1.30 38.12
N ASP A 16 -16.96 -0.23 37.41
CA ASP A 16 -17.92 -0.28 36.31
C ASP A 16 -17.25 -0.66 34.97
N PRO A 17 -17.98 -1.36 34.07
CA PRO A 17 -17.51 -1.63 32.73
C PRO A 17 -17.21 -0.33 31.95
N PHE A 18 -16.10 -0.30 31.24
CA PHE A 18 -15.71 0.84 30.41
C PHE A 18 -15.38 0.40 28.98
N GLU A 19 -15.61 1.29 28.01
CA GLU A 19 -15.29 1.02 26.60
C GLU A 19 -13.86 1.45 26.26
N VAL A 20 -13.17 0.63 25.47
CA VAL A 20 -11.91 0.97 24.83
C VAL A 20 -12.16 1.09 23.34
N VAL A 21 -11.86 2.28 22.79
CA VAL A 21 -12.22 2.66 21.42
C VAL A 21 -10.97 2.89 20.58
N LEU A 22 -10.91 2.30 19.39
CA LEU A 22 -9.90 2.57 18.38
C LEU A 22 -10.46 3.55 17.34
N ARG A 23 -9.76 4.67 17.13
CA ARG A 23 -10.14 5.69 16.14
C ARG A 23 -9.07 5.98 15.11
N SER A 24 -9.52 6.38 13.92
CA SER A 24 -8.71 7.06 12.90
C SER A 24 -9.40 8.38 12.53
N GLY A 25 -8.81 9.51 12.94
CA GLY A 25 -9.46 10.81 12.77
C GLY A 25 -10.76 10.91 13.59
N LYS A 26 -11.91 11.09 12.92
CA LYS A 26 -13.24 11.12 13.55
C LYS A 26 -13.95 9.76 13.57
N GLU A 27 -13.45 8.81 12.80
CA GLU A 27 -14.08 7.51 12.59
C GLU A 27 -13.69 6.52 13.70
N THR A 28 -14.67 5.74 14.16
CA THR A 28 -14.47 4.66 15.13
C THR A 28 -14.33 3.34 14.39
N LEU A 29 -13.19 2.68 14.53
CA LEU A 29 -12.83 1.48 13.77
C LEU A 29 -13.09 0.17 14.52
N SER A 30 -12.98 0.23 15.84
CA SER A 30 -13.19 -0.93 16.72
C SER A 30 -13.54 -0.43 18.11
N LYS A 31 -14.38 -1.17 18.83
CA LYS A 31 -14.70 -0.91 20.23
C LYS A 31 -14.81 -2.23 20.98
N VAL A 32 -14.29 -2.24 22.19
CA VAL A 32 -14.37 -3.41 23.08
C VAL A 32 -14.79 -2.93 24.46
N LEU A 33 -15.79 -3.58 25.04
CA LEU A 33 -16.19 -3.36 26.42
C LEU A 33 -15.28 -4.18 27.33
N VAL A 34 -14.69 -3.53 28.33
CA VAL A 34 -13.87 -4.16 29.35
C VAL A 34 -14.64 -4.15 30.65
N SER A 35 -14.83 -5.33 31.24
CA SER A 35 -15.37 -5.48 32.60
C SER A 35 -14.19 -5.64 33.56
N PRO A 36 -13.97 -4.68 34.48
CA PRO A 36 -12.92 -4.77 35.49
C PRO A 36 -13.08 -6.04 36.34
N VAL A 37 -11.96 -6.66 36.72
CA VAL A 37 -11.94 -7.85 37.59
C VAL A 37 -11.32 -7.44 38.91
N LYS A 38 -12.00 -7.74 40.01
CA LYS A 38 -11.57 -7.33 41.36
C LYS A 38 -10.18 -7.92 41.65
N GLY A 39 -9.22 -7.04 41.97
CA GLY A 39 -7.82 -7.43 42.26
C GLY A 39 -6.89 -7.51 41.03
N VAL A 40 -7.37 -7.16 39.82
CA VAL A 40 -6.55 -7.08 38.61
C VAL A 40 -6.59 -5.66 38.06
N ASP A 41 -5.46 -4.95 38.17
CA ASP A 41 -5.38 -3.55 37.75
C ASP A 41 -5.09 -3.39 36.24
N VAL A 42 -4.72 -4.46 35.53
CA VAL A 42 -4.30 -4.42 34.11
C VAL A 42 -5.15 -5.35 33.26
N HIS A 43 -5.79 -4.78 32.24
CA HIS A 43 -6.64 -5.47 31.28
C HIS A 43 -6.00 -5.44 29.89
N ARG A 44 -5.79 -6.61 29.29
CA ARG A 44 -5.36 -6.72 27.89
C ARG A 44 -6.58 -6.76 26.98
N VAL A 45 -6.62 -5.84 26.01
CA VAL A 45 -7.75 -5.65 25.10
C VAL A 45 -7.28 -5.88 23.67
N ARG A 46 -8.01 -6.68 22.90
CA ARG A 46 -7.75 -6.92 21.48
C ARG A 46 -8.74 -6.13 20.62
N LEU A 47 -8.24 -5.12 19.92
CA LEU A 47 -8.99 -4.30 18.98
C LEU A 47 -8.66 -4.76 17.56
N ARG A 48 -9.66 -5.24 16.83
CA ARG A 48 -9.48 -5.74 15.46
C ARG A 48 -10.18 -4.81 14.48
N PHE A 49 -9.49 -4.44 13.40
CA PHE A 49 -10.05 -3.63 12.31
C PHE A 49 -9.42 -3.99 10.96
N GLN A 50 -10.01 -3.55 9.86
CA GLN A 50 -9.46 -3.77 8.51
C GLN A 50 -9.19 -2.41 7.83
N PRO A 51 -7.93 -2.05 7.56
CA PRO A 51 -7.62 -0.81 6.87
C PRO A 51 -8.17 -0.79 5.44
N GLU A 52 -8.74 0.35 5.03
CA GLU A 52 -9.27 0.54 3.66
C GLU A 52 -8.22 1.03 2.67
N LYS A 53 -7.19 1.75 3.14
CA LYS A 53 -6.15 2.37 2.32
C LYS A 53 -4.77 1.95 2.80
N GLN A 54 -3.82 1.87 1.87
CA GLN A 54 -2.42 1.65 2.16
C GLN A 54 -1.73 2.95 2.54
N GLY A 55 -0.68 2.84 3.35
CA GLY A 55 0.12 3.97 3.82
C GLY A 55 0.18 4.07 5.35
N THR A 56 0.85 5.11 5.83
CA THR A 56 1.03 5.33 7.26
C THR A 56 -0.13 6.17 7.81
N PHE A 57 -0.93 5.57 8.69
CA PHE A 57 -2.07 6.25 9.31
C PHE A 57 -1.87 6.41 10.82
N ARG A 58 -2.42 7.50 11.35
CA ARG A 58 -2.42 7.79 12.78
C ARG A 58 -3.68 7.24 13.42
N TYR A 59 -3.49 6.35 14.37
CA TYR A 59 -4.55 5.77 15.17
C TYR A 59 -4.49 6.27 16.61
N VAL A 60 -5.64 6.31 17.25
CA VAL A 60 -5.79 6.69 18.66
C VAL A 60 -6.58 5.59 19.35
N VAL A 61 -6.01 5.01 20.40
CA VAL A 61 -6.78 4.23 21.37
C VAL A 61 -7.21 5.21 22.45
N GLU A 62 -8.51 5.28 22.72
CA GLU A 62 -9.08 6.14 23.75
C GLU A 62 -10.08 5.40 24.64
N ILE A 63 -10.15 5.83 25.88
CA ILE A 63 -11.16 5.44 26.85
C ILE A 63 -12.06 6.68 27.05
N PRO A 64 -13.38 6.59 26.88
CA PRO A 64 -14.29 7.69 27.20
C PRO A 64 -14.15 8.10 28.66
N ILE A 65 -14.16 9.42 28.92
CA ILE A 65 -14.04 9.96 30.28
C ILE A 65 -15.25 9.51 31.07
N ALA A 66 -14.99 8.90 32.23
CA ALA A 66 -16.06 8.50 33.13
C ALA A 66 -16.38 9.62 34.15
N PRO A 67 -17.62 9.71 34.67
CA PRO A 67 -18.05 10.81 35.54
C PRO A 67 -17.23 10.97 36.83
N GLU A 68 -16.66 9.87 37.34
CA GLU A 68 -15.90 9.83 38.61
C GLU A 68 -14.37 9.82 38.39
N GLU A 69 -13.91 10.06 37.17
CA GLU A 69 -12.50 9.92 36.80
C GLU A 69 -11.69 11.19 37.14
N VAL A 70 -10.70 11.02 38.04
CA VAL A 70 -9.84 12.11 38.51
C VAL A 70 -8.73 12.45 37.51
N ILE A 71 -8.24 11.47 36.75
CA ILE A 71 -7.12 11.63 35.81
C ILE A 71 -7.66 11.45 34.40
N ILE A 72 -7.88 12.55 33.69
CA ILE A 72 -8.47 12.54 32.34
C ILE A 72 -7.42 12.56 31.21
N ASP A 73 -6.17 12.93 31.52
CA ASP A 73 -5.13 13.19 30.52
C ASP A 73 -4.45 11.92 29.98
N ASN A 74 -4.60 10.78 30.66
CA ASN A 74 -3.96 9.51 30.31
C ASN A 74 -4.85 8.58 29.46
N ASN A 75 -6.10 8.98 29.19
CA ASN A 75 -7.08 8.15 28.48
C ASN A 75 -6.90 8.08 26.96
N ARG A 76 -5.81 8.63 26.42
CA ARG A 76 -5.57 8.66 24.97
C ARG A 76 -4.13 8.29 24.64
N TYR A 77 -3.96 7.23 23.85
CA TYR A 77 -2.67 6.84 23.31
C TYR A 77 -2.66 6.93 21.79
N LYS A 78 -1.70 7.68 21.24
CA LYS A 78 -1.56 7.93 19.79
C LYS A 78 -0.38 7.14 19.24
N PHE A 79 -0.58 6.48 18.11
CA PHE A 79 0.48 5.71 17.44
C PHE A 79 0.27 5.71 15.92
N LEU A 80 1.31 5.31 15.19
CA LEU A 80 1.29 5.17 13.74
C LEU A 80 1.28 3.67 13.40
N ILE A 81 0.42 3.26 12.49
CA ILE A 81 0.53 1.95 11.83
C ILE A 81 0.88 2.22 10.38
N ASP A 82 1.94 1.58 9.89
CA ASP A 82 2.21 1.48 8.47
C ASP A 82 1.43 0.29 7.91
N VAL A 83 0.41 0.60 7.11
CA VAL A 83 -0.42 -0.41 6.44
C VAL A 83 0.21 -0.70 5.09
N THR A 84 1.16 -1.63 5.08
CA THR A 84 1.80 -2.13 3.87
C THR A 84 1.06 -3.37 3.35
N ASP A 85 0.88 -3.45 2.03
CA ASP A 85 0.42 -4.67 1.39
C ASP A 85 1.52 -5.73 1.53
N LYS A 86 1.26 -6.78 2.32
CA LYS A 86 2.20 -7.89 2.49
C LYS A 86 2.22 -8.84 1.28
N ARG A 87 1.38 -8.57 0.28
CA ARG A 87 1.33 -9.33 -0.96
C ARG A 87 2.63 -9.16 -1.73
N LEU A 88 3.09 -10.25 -2.34
CA LEU A 88 4.19 -10.28 -3.29
C LEU A 88 3.74 -9.60 -4.60
N PRO A 89 4.24 -8.39 -4.92
CA PRO A 89 3.94 -7.74 -6.19
C PRO A 89 4.54 -8.52 -7.36
N VAL A 90 3.74 -8.84 -8.38
CA VAL A 90 4.19 -9.57 -9.57
C VAL A 90 3.81 -8.77 -10.81
N LEU A 91 4.77 -8.48 -11.67
CA LEU A 91 4.54 -7.80 -12.95
C LEU A 91 4.37 -8.83 -14.06
N TYR A 92 3.24 -8.80 -14.76
CA TYR A 92 2.97 -9.67 -15.90
C TYR A 92 2.81 -8.85 -17.19
N LEU A 93 3.78 -8.94 -18.08
CA LEU A 93 3.72 -8.40 -19.44
C LEU A 93 3.27 -9.50 -20.41
N GLU A 94 2.13 -9.28 -21.07
CA GLU A 94 1.60 -10.16 -22.12
C GLU A 94 1.52 -9.42 -23.46
N GLY A 95 2.12 -9.98 -24.49
CA GLY A 95 2.19 -9.40 -25.83
C GLY A 95 0.99 -9.71 -26.73
N SER A 96 0.08 -10.61 -26.34
CA SER A 96 -1.16 -10.85 -27.07
C SER A 96 -2.28 -11.38 -26.16
N PRO A 97 -3.57 -11.07 -26.44
CA PRO A 97 -4.69 -11.58 -25.65
C PRO A 97 -4.87 -13.08 -25.88
N ARG A 98 -4.48 -13.88 -24.87
CA ARG A 98 -4.58 -15.35 -24.90
C ARG A 98 -5.25 -15.88 -23.65
N GLU A 99 -5.78 -17.10 -23.74
CA GLU A 99 -6.37 -17.79 -22.59
C GLU A 99 -5.34 -17.98 -21.47
N GLU A 100 -4.08 -18.27 -21.79
CA GLU A 100 -3.00 -18.40 -20.80
C GLU A 100 -2.92 -17.17 -19.88
N TYR A 101 -2.95 -15.97 -20.45
CA TYR A 101 -2.96 -14.71 -19.70
C TYR A 101 -4.15 -14.65 -18.74
N ARG A 102 -5.36 -14.91 -19.25
CA ARG A 102 -6.59 -14.87 -18.46
C ARG A 102 -6.53 -15.83 -17.27
N PHE A 103 -6.13 -17.08 -17.51
CA PHE A 103 -6.16 -18.13 -16.48
C PHE A 103 -5.04 -17.99 -15.45
N LEU A 104 -3.80 -17.73 -15.88
CA LEU A 104 -2.67 -17.51 -14.97
C LEU A 104 -2.91 -16.27 -14.12
N ARG A 105 -3.31 -15.15 -14.74
CA ARG A 105 -3.63 -13.93 -14.01
C ARG A 105 -4.73 -14.16 -12.97
N ARG A 106 -5.76 -14.94 -13.30
CA ARG A 106 -6.84 -15.27 -12.37
C ARG A 106 -6.35 -16.12 -11.19
N ALA A 107 -5.47 -17.10 -11.43
CA ALA A 107 -4.89 -17.93 -10.39
C ALA A 107 -4.12 -17.09 -9.34
N LEU A 108 -3.30 -16.13 -9.80
CA LEU A 108 -2.55 -15.25 -8.90
C LEU A 108 -3.43 -14.19 -8.25
N PHE A 109 -4.39 -13.61 -8.97
CA PHE A 109 -5.27 -12.56 -8.44
C PHE A 109 -6.18 -13.04 -7.30
N ARG A 110 -6.59 -14.32 -7.32
CA ARG A 110 -7.39 -14.93 -6.26
C ARG A 110 -6.60 -15.25 -5.00
N ASP A 111 -5.28 -15.31 -5.10
CA ASP A 111 -4.44 -15.61 -3.96
C ASP A 111 -4.19 -14.34 -3.13
N LYS A 112 -4.35 -14.47 -1.81
CA LYS A 112 -4.15 -13.36 -0.88
C LYS A 112 -2.67 -12.99 -0.70
N ASP A 113 -1.75 -13.83 -1.16
CA ASP A 113 -0.31 -13.63 -1.04
C ASP A 113 0.25 -12.82 -2.21
N PHE A 114 -0.49 -12.63 -3.31
CA PHE A 114 0.00 -11.96 -4.52
C PHE A 114 -0.74 -10.67 -4.84
N ARG A 115 0.00 -9.69 -5.35
CA ARG A 115 -0.54 -8.51 -6.02
C ARG A 115 -0.07 -8.54 -7.47
N ILE A 116 -0.92 -9.00 -8.37
CA ILE A 116 -0.57 -9.03 -9.79
C ILE A 116 -0.91 -7.70 -10.48
N ALA A 117 0.11 -7.06 -11.03
CA ALA A 117 0.03 -5.93 -11.92
C ALA A 117 0.30 -6.43 -13.35
N SER A 118 -0.58 -6.13 -14.29
CA SER A 118 -0.49 -6.66 -15.65
C SER A 118 -0.52 -5.58 -16.71
N ILE A 119 0.28 -5.77 -17.75
CA ILE A 119 0.29 -4.99 -18.99
C ILE A 119 -0.09 -5.96 -20.10
N LEU A 120 -1.28 -5.78 -20.68
CA LEU A 120 -1.74 -6.59 -21.81
C LEU A 120 -1.72 -5.75 -23.08
N ARG A 121 -0.89 -6.12 -24.06
CA ARG A 121 -0.85 -5.47 -25.36
C ARG A 121 -2.10 -5.81 -26.19
N LEU A 122 -2.66 -4.80 -26.86
CA LEU A 122 -3.71 -4.92 -27.85
C LEU A 122 -3.13 -4.74 -29.27
N GLN A 123 -3.94 -4.97 -30.31
CA GLN A 123 -3.47 -4.97 -31.70
C GLN A 123 -3.05 -3.57 -32.24
N GLY A 124 -3.29 -2.47 -31.50
CA GLY A 124 -2.89 -1.11 -31.90
C GLY A 124 -1.47 -0.70 -31.47
N PRO A 125 -0.82 0.26 -32.18
CA PRO A 125 0.48 0.78 -31.80
C PRO A 125 0.41 1.47 -30.44
N LYS A 126 1.11 0.91 -29.45
CA LYS A 126 1.14 1.35 -28.04
C LYS A 126 -0.20 1.26 -27.30
N GLU A 127 -1.15 0.48 -27.81
CA GLU A 127 -2.37 0.17 -27.05
C GLU A 127 -2.09 -0.98 -26.08
N PHE A 128 -2.20 -0.70 -24.79
CA PHE A 128 -2.15 -1.72 -23.75
C PHE A 128 -3.14 -1.42 -22.65
N ILE A 129 -3.62 -2.48 -22.01
CA ILE A 129 -4.49 -2.41 -20.84
C ILE A 129 -3.64 -2.65 -19.60
N LEU A 130 -3.76 -1.75 -18.63
CA LEU A 130 -3.21 -1.93 -17.29
C LEU A 130 -4.27 -2.54 -16.37
N GLN A 131 -3.91 -3.57 -15.63
CA GLN A 131 -4.82 -4.21 -14.67
C GLN A 131 -4.12 -4.50 -13.35
N GLY A 132 -4.74 -4.17 -12.21
CA GLY A 132 -4.16 -4.42 -10.89
C GLY A 132 -2.92 -3.57 -10.56
N THR A 133 -2.71 -2.49 -11.32
CA THR A 133 -1.58 -1.57 -11.18
C THR A 133 -1.89 -0.45 -10.18
N LEU A 134 -0.87 0.04 -9.50
CA LEU A 134 -0.94 1.23 -8.65
C LEU A 134 -0.20 2.40 -9.33
N PRO A 135 -0.59 3.67 -9.10
CA PRO A 135 0.08 4.83 -9.73
C PRO A 135 1.60 4.85 -9.51
N GLU A 136 2.05 4.47 -8.31
CA GLU A 136 3.45 4.42 -7.92
C GLU A 136 4.26 3.32 -8.62
N ASP A 137 3.61 2.32 -9.23
CA ASP A 137 4.27 1.32 -10.07
C ASP A 137 4.89 1.98 -11.32
N GLY A 138 4.34 3.13 -11.76
CA GLY A 138 4.76 3.89 -12.94
C GLY A 138 4.73 3.07 -14.23
N LEU A 139 3.63 2.35 -14.44
CA LEU A 139 3.35 1.57 -15.64
C LEU A 139 2.48 2.33 -16.66
N ALA A 140 2.21 3.62 -16.41
CA ALA A 140 1.35 4.45 -17.27
C ALA A 140 1.85 4.49 -18.72
N ASP A 141 3.16 4.43 -18.93
CA ASP A 141 3.80 4.39 -20.25
C ASP A 141 4.18 2.96 -20.70
N GLY A 142 3.63 1.93 -20.05
CA GLY A 142 3.93 0.53 -20.33
C GLY A 142 5.02 -0.05 -19.42
N TYR A 143 5.87 -0.92 -19.97
CA TYR A 143 6.86 -1.65 -19.19
C TYR A 143 7.91 -0.73 -18.55
N PRO A 144 8.34 -0.95 -17.28
CA PRO A 144 9.24 -0.04 -16.57
C PRO A 144 10.52 0.30 -17.35
N LYS A 145 10.79 1.60 -17.52
CA LYS A 145 12.00 2.11 -18.18
C LYS A 145 13.19 2.27 -17.22
N THR A 146 12.97 2.15 -15.92
CA THR A 146 13.99 2.35 -14.88
C THR A 146 13.94 1.26 -13.82
N ALA A 147 15.11 0.92 -13.25
CA ALA A 147 15.22 -0.07 -12.17
C ALA A 147 14.36 0.30 -10.96
N LYS A 148 14.25 1.59 -10.63
CA LYS A 148 13.41 2.10 -9.52
C LYS A 148 11.97 1.58 -9.57
N HIS A 149 11.37 1.55 -10.75
CA HIS A 149 10.00 1.09 -10.94
C HIS A 149 9.92 -0.43 -10.98
N LEU A 150 10.86 -1.09 -11.66
CA LEU A 150 10.88 -2.55 -11.73
C LEU A 150 11.15 -3.21 -10.36
N TYR A 151 11.96 -2.58 -9.51
CA TYR A 151 12.36 -3.12 -8.20
C TYR A 151 11.22 -3.09 -7.16
N ARG A 152 10.08 -2.48 -7.50
CA ARG A 152 8.83 -2.57 -6.72
C ARG A 152 8.13 -3.91 -6.85
N PHE A 153 8.55 -4.78 -7.78
CA PHE A 153 7.98 -6.11 -8.01
C PHE A 153 8.92 -7.18 -7.48
N GLU A 154 8.39 -8.32 -7.05
CA GLU A 154 9.16 -9.49 -6.63
C GLU A 154 9.45 -10.47 -7.77
N ALA A 155 8.57 -10.52 -8.76
CA ALA A 155 8.78 -11.32 -9.96
C ALA A 155 8.22 -10.62 -11.20
N VAL A 156 8.81 -10.95 -12.35
CA VAL A 156 8.40 -10.50 -13.68
C VAL A 156 8.05 -11.71 -14.54
N ILE A 157 6.92 -11.65 -15.23
CA ILE A 157 6.44 -12.69 -16.15
C ILE A 157 6.34 -12.08 -17.55
N PHE A 158 6.99 -12.70 -18.53
CA PHE A 158 6.85 -12.40 -19.95
C PHE A 158 6.04 -13.50 -20.65
N GLY A 159 4.94 -13.13 -21.28
CA GLY A 159 4.15 -14.00 -22.14
C GLY A 159 3.98 -13.41 -23.53
N ASP A 160 4.27 -14.21 -24.57
CA ASP A 160 4.03 -13.91 -26.00
C ASP A 160 4.39 -12.50 -26.48
N VAL A 161 5.49 -11.97 -25.96
CA VAL A 161 6.00 -10.66 -26.30
C VAL A 161 7.37 -10.82 -26.92
N GLU A 162 7.57 -10.23 -28.10
CA GLU A 162 8.84 -10.24 -28.80
C GLU A 162 9.86 -9.29 -28.14
N ALA A 163 11.15 -9.63 -28.21
CA ALA A 163 12.21 -8.84 -27.61
C ALA A 163 12.25 -7.39 -28.14
N GLY A 164 11.92 -7.19 -29.42
CA GLY A 164 11.89 -5.89 -30.08
C GLY A 164 10.82 -4.93 -29.56
N TYR A 165 9.81 -5.43 -28.84
CA TYR A 165 8.83 -4.57 -28.16
C TYR A 165 9.46 -3.78 -27.01
N LEU A 166 10.53 -4.31 -26.41
CA LEU A 166 11.25 -3.70 -25.32
C LEU A 166 12.54 -3.08 -25.83
N SER A 167 12.88 -1.90 -25.32
CA SER A 167 14.20 -1.32 -25.57
C SER A 167 15.30 -2.21 -24.99
N LYS A 168 16.49 -2.18 -25.60
CA LYS A 168 17.68 -2.87 -25.07
C LYS A 168 17.90 -2.57 -23.59
N LYS A 169 17.68 -1.32 -23.17
CA LYS A 169 17.81 -0.90 -21.77
C LYS A 169 16.79 -1.57 -20.84
N GLN A 170 15.56 -1.78 -21.28
CA GLN A 170 14.54 -2.51 -20.50
C GLN A 170 14.91 -3.98 -20.32
N LEU A 171 15.43 -4.63 -21.37
CA LEU A 171 15.93 -6.01 -21.27
C LEU A 171 17.10 -6.10 -20.28
N GLU A 172 18.05 -5.17 -20.34
CA GLU A 172 19.19 -5.09 -19.40
C GLU A 172 18.75 -4.86 -17.95
N ILE A 173 17.83 -3.92 -17.71
CA ILE A 173 17.30 -3.66 -16.35
C ILE A 173 16.55 -4.88 -15.81
N THR A 174 15.87 -5.65 -16.68
CA THR A 174 15.18 -6.88 -16.29
C THR A 174 16.18 -7.98 -15.91
N GLU A 175 17.29 -8.10 -16.63
CA GLU A 175 18.38 -9.00 -16.24
C GLU A 175 19.02 -8.60 -14.90
N GLN A 176 19.28 -7.30 -14.70
CA GLN A 176 19.83 -6.77 -13.44
C GLN A 176 18.86 -6.98 -12.26
N PHE A 177 17.56 -6.83 -12.50
CA PHE A 177 16.51 -7.12 -11.54
C PHE A 177 16.59 -8.55 -11.00
N VAL A 178 16.89 -9.53 -11.86
CA VAL A 178 17.09 -10.91 -11.42
C VAL A 178 18.46 -11.08 -10.79
N ARG A 179 19.53 -10.70 -11.50
CA ARG A 179 20.91 -10.99 -11.10
C ARG A 179 21.34 -10.28 -9.81
N GLU A 180 20.99 -9.01 -9.65
CA GLU A 180 21.49 -8.16 -8.56
C GLU A 180 20.47 -7.98 -7.45
N ARG A 181 19.22 -7.65 -7.80
CA ARG A 181 18.13 -7.45 -6.82
C ARG A 181 17.61 -8.78 -6.25
N GLY A 182 17.76 -9.87 -6.99
CA GLY A 182 17.27 -11.19 -6.60
C GLY A 182 15.81 -11.45 -6.98
N GLY A 183 15.24 -10.62 -7.85
CA GLY A 183 13.88 -10.85 -8.33
C GLY A 183 13.72 -12.15 -9.12
N GLY A 184 12.49 -12.60 -9.25
CA GLY A 184 12.13 -13.76 -10.05
C GLY A 184 11.82 -13.40 -11.50
N PHE A 185 12.19 -14.24 -12.46
CA PHE A 185 11.74 -14.09 -13.86
C PHE A 185 11.14 -15.37 -14.42
N LEU A 186 9.99 -15.25 -15.07
CA LEU A 186 9.31 -16.32 -15.79
C LEU A 186 9.11 -15.93 -17.24
N MET A 187 9.51 -16.82 -18.16
CA MET A 187 9.14 -16.73 -19.56
C MET A 187 8.17 -17.83 -19.94
N LEU A 188 7.04 -17.45 -20.53
CA LEU A 188 6.00 -18.36 -21.02
C LEU A 188 6.12 -18.60 -22.53
N GLY A 189 5.70 -19.78 -22.97
CA GLY A 189 5.62 -20.14 -24.37
C GLY A 189 4.58 -19.33 -25.14
N GLY A 190 4.84 -19.17 -26.43
CA GLY A 190 4.04 -18.35 -27.33
C GLY A 190 4.67 -18.23 -28.71
N VAL A 191 3.90 -17.68 -29.65
CA VAL A 191 4.33 -17.47 -31.03
C VAL A 191 5.49 -16.48 -31.10
N ASN A 192 5.43 -15.42 -30.29
CA ASN A 192 6.40 -14.34 -30.17
C ASN A 192 7.36 -14.53 -28.98
N SER A 193 7.38 -15.70 -28.35
CA SER A 193 8.31 -16.03 -27.26
C SER A 193 9.59 -16.71 -27.78
N PHE A 194 10.61 -16.72 -26.93
CA PHE A 194 11.87 -17.46 -27.12
C PHE A 194 12.55 -17.15 -28.47
N ASN A 195 12.59 -18.12 -29.38
CA ASN A 195 13.36 -18.03 -30.62
C ASN A 195 12.71 -17.09 -31.65
N LEU A 196 11.44 -17.32 -32.03
CA LEU A 196 10.72 -16.40 -32.92
C LEU A 196 10.52 -15.02 -32.30
N GLY A 197 10.51 -14.94 -30.96
CA GLY A 197 10.55 -13.68 -30.22
C GLY A 197 11.86 -12.91 -30.33
N ALA A 198 12.87 -13.42 -31.05
CA ALA A 198 14.19 -12.81 -31.24
C ALA A 198 14.94 -12.52 -29.92
N TYR A 199 14.81 -13.40 -28.92
CA TYR A 199 15.51 -13.23 -27.65
C TYR A 199 16.97 -13.67 -27.67
N GLN A 200 17.40 -14.47 -28.66
CA GLN A 200 18.78 -14.95 -28.74
C GLN A 200 19.79 -13.79 -28.72
N GLY A 201 20.82 -13.88 -27.88
CA GLY A 201 21.84 -12.84 -27.71
C GLY A 201 21.40 -11.61 -26.89
N THR A 202 20.13 -11.55 -26.46
CA THR A 202 19.65 -10.47 -25.59
C THR A 202 20.04 -10.67 -24.12
N ALA A 203 19.83 -9.65 -23.29
CA ALA A 203 20.02 -9.76 -21.84
C ALA A 203 19.10 -10.82 -21.19
N ILE A 204 17.90 -11.03 -21.74
CA ILE A 204 16.96 -12.05 -21.25
C ILE A 204 17.50 -13.44 -21.56
N ASP A 205 17.99 -13.68 -22.78
CA ASP A 205 18.59 -14.96 -23.14
C ASP A 205 19.69 -15.34 -22.17
N LYS A 206 20.58 -14.42 -21.76
CA LYS A 206 21.63 -14.69 -20.75
C LYS A 206 21.10 -15.32 -19.46
N MET A 207 19.95 -14.87 -18.96
CA MET A 207 19.38 -15.33 -17.68
C MET A 207 18.37 -16.48 -17.80
N LEU A 208 17.94 -16.87 -19.00
CA LEU A 208 17.05 -18.02 -19.18
C LEU A 208 17.76 -19.34 -18.79
N PRO A 209 17.05 -20.34 -18.22
CA PRO A 209 17.59 -21.66 -17.89
C PRO A 209 17.82 -22.57 -19.10
N VAL A 210 17.57 -22.06 -20.29
CA VAL A 210 17.53 -22.83 -21.54
C VAL A 210 18.41 -22.19 -22.60
N VAL A 211 18.88 -23.01 -23.53
CA VAL A 211 19.57 -22.59 -24.75
C VAL A 211 18.56 -22.59 -25.89
N LEU A 212 18.42 -21.42 -26.54
CA LEU A 212 17.55 -21.29 -27.70
C LEU A 212 18.18 -21.96 -28.93
N PRO A 213 17.39 -22.60 -29.80
CA PRO A 213 17.90 -23.18 -31.05
C PRO A 213 18.62 -22.13 -31.93
N PRO A 214 19.68 -22.50 -32.65
CA PRO A 214 20.39 -21.56 -33.53
C PRO A 214 19.56 -21.15 -34.75
N LEU A 215 18.67 -22.03 -35.21
CA LEU A 215 17.73 -21.76 -36.30
C LEU A 215 16.39 -21.32 -35.75
N ARG A 216 15.67 -20.46 -36.48
CA ARG A 216 14.32 -20.03 -36.10
C ARG A 216 13.36 -21.21 -36.07
N THR A 217 12.79 -21.47 -34.89
CA THR A 217 11.81 -22.54 -34.68
C THR A 217 10.45 -21.99 -34.29
N SER A 218 9.42 -22.36 -35.03
CA SER A 218 8.03 -21.95 -34.76
C SER A 218 7.44 -22.60 -33.52
N TYR A 219 6.47 -21.91 -32.91
CA TYR A 219 5.60 -22.48 -31.89
C TYR A 219 4.83 -23.67 -32.47
N ARG A 220 4.95 -24.84 -31.86
CA ARG A 220 4.25 -26.05 -32.32
C ARG A 220 2.88 -26.08 -31.68
N GLN A 221 1.81 -26.00 -32.45
CA GLN A 221 0.43 -26.16 -31.95
C GLN A 221 0.02 -27.63 -31.97
N VAL A 222 0.40 -28.35 -30.92
CA VAL A 222 0.06 -29.78 -30.74
C VAL A 222 -0.35 -30.04 -29.30
N GLU A 223 -1.24 -31.00 -29.10
CA GLU A 223 -1.58 -31.48 -27.76
C GLU A 223 -0.56 -32.52 -27.27
N PHE A 224 -0.19 -32.44 -26.00
CA PHE A 224 0.74 -33.40 -25.40
C PHE A 224 0.55 -33.51 -23.90
N LYS A 225 0.88 -34.67 -23.32
CA LYS A 225 1.00 -34.82 -21.87
C LYS A 225 2.41 -34.46 -21.41
N ILE A 226 2.50 -33.92 -20.20
CA ILE A 226 3.79 -33.74 -19.54
C ILE A 226 4.12 -34.96 -18.68
N GLU A 227 5.41 -35.16 -18.47
CA GLU A 227 5.94 -36.11 -17.51
C GLU A 227 6.97 -35.38 -16.64
N LEU A 228 6.90 -35.63 -15.32
CA LEU A 228 7.90 -35.10 -14.40
C LEU A 228 9.20 -35.88 -14.51
N THR A 229 10.30 -35.15 -14.58
CA THR A 229 11.66 -35.71 -14.41
C THR A 229 11.90 -36.06 -12.94
N ASP A 230 13.01 -36.75 -12.64
CA ASP A 230 13.39 -37.03 -11.25
C ASP A 230 13.64 -35.76 -10.43
N GLN A 231 14.19 -34.72 -11.06
CA GLN A 231 14.32 -33.40 -10.43
C GLN A 231 12.96 -32.75 -10.21
N GLY A 232 12.07 -32.83 -11.21
CA GLY A 232 10.69 -32.36 -11.11
C GLY A 232 9.93 -32.97 -9.93
N ARG A 233 10.03 -34.29 -9.73
CA ARG A 233 9.36 -34.99 -8.63
C ARG A 233 9.80 -34.53 -7.23
N LYS A 234 11.03 -34.02 -7.10
CA LYS A 234 11.61 -33.53 -5.84
C LYS A 234 11.46 -32.02 -5.66
N HIS A 235 11.17 -31.28 -6.73
CA HIS A 235 11.11 -29.82 -6.68
C HIS A 235 9.78 -29.34 -6.11
N SER A 236 9.83 -28.43 -5.13
CA SER A 236 8.64 -27.93 -4.42
C SER A 236 7.60 -27.27 -5.33
N THR A 237 8.02 -26.72 -6.47
CA THR A 237 7.07 -26.13 -7.43
C THR A 237 6.15 -27.15 -8.08
N MET A 238 6.55 -28.42 -8.12
CA MET A 238 5.79 -29.52 -8.73
C MET A 238 5.06 -30.38 -7.69
N GLN A 239 5.10 -30.01 -6.41
CA GLN A 239 4.45 -30.76 -5.35
C GLN A 239 2.99 -30.31 -5.22
N GLN A 240 2.04 -31.15 -5.62
CA GLN A 240 0.59 -30.94 -5.47
C GLN A 240 0.03 -31.61 -4.22
N ASP A 241 0.75 -32.60 -3.69
CA ASP A 241 0.46 -33.33 -2.46
C ASP A 241 1.78 -33.66 -1.71
N PRO A 242 1.81 -33.63 -0.36
CA PRO A 242 2.97 -34.04 0.42
C PRO A 242 3.43 -35.48 0.16
N ASN A 243 2.50 -36.39 -0.17
CA ASN A 243 2.81 -37.78 -0.47
C ASN A 243 3.31 -37.92 -1.92
N PRO A 244 4.54 -38.43 -2.15
CA PRO A 244 5.12 -38.55 -3.49
C PRO A 244 4.30 -39.41 -4.46
N LEU A 245 3.67 -40.49 -3.99
CA LEU A 245 2.87 -41.39 -4.83
C LEU A 245 1.56 -40.73 -5.26
N VAL A 246 0.92 -40.00 -4.34
CA VAL A 246 -0.30 -39.22 -4.63
C VAL A 246 0.03 -38.10 -5.61
N ASN A 247 1.13 -37.38 -5.39
CA ASN A 247 1.61 -36.35 -6.30
C ASN A 247 1.85 -36.90 -7.72
N GLN A 248 2.52 -38.04 -7.84
CA GLN A 248 2.75 -38.69 -9.12
C GLN A 248 1.44 -39.07 -9.82
N ASN A 249 0.46 -39.60 -9.08
CA ASN A 249 -0.85 -39.95 -9.61
C ASN A 249 -1.60 -38.70 -10.13
N ILE A 250 -1.55 -37.58 -9.41
CA ILE A 250 -2.12 -36.30 -9.85
C ILE A 250 -1.53 -35.89 -11.20
N TRP A 251 -0.19 -35.86 -11.32
CA TRP A 251 0.47 -35.50 -12.57
C TRP A 251 0.20 -36.48 -13.72
N SER A 252 0.06 -37.78 -13.43
CA SER A 252 -0.29 -38.78 -14.46
C SER A 252 -1.68 -38.59 -15.06
N LYS A 253 -2.61 -38.05 -14.24
CA LYS A 253 -4.00 -37.74 -14.61
C LYS A 253 -4.17 -36.33 -15.15
N ALA A 254 -3.14 -35.49 -15.07
CA ALA A 254 -3.20 -34.14 -15.59
C ALA A 254 -3.60 -34.16 -17.09
N PRO A 255 -4.48 -33.26 -17.53
CA PRO A 255 -4.87 -33.16 -18.93
C PRO A 255 -3.68 -32.78 -19.83
N THR A 256 -3.91 -32.80 -21.13
CA THR A 256 -2.93 -32.35 -22.12
C THR A 256 -2.65 -30.84 -21.98
N LEU A 257 -1.43 -30.45 -22.33
CA LEU A 257 -1.07 -29.08 -22.65
C LEU A 257 -1.24 -28.84 -24.15
N VAL A 258 -1.45 -27.57 -24.52
CA VAL A 258 -1.57 -27.16 -25.91
C VAL A 258 -0.39 -26.29 -26.34
N GLY A 259 0.43 -26.86 -27.20
CA GLY A 259 1.52 -26.22 -27.89
C GLY A 259 2.73 -25.83 -27.04
N TYR A 260 3.87 -25.71 -27.71
CA TYR A 260 5.15 -25.40 -27.06
C TYR A 260 6.18 -24.85 -28.04
N ASN A 261 7.14 -24.07 -27.53
CA ASN A 261 8.34 -23.65 -28.25
C ASN A 261 9.41 -24.74 -28.16
N PRO A 262 10.04 -25.14 -29.28
CA PRO A 262 11.21 -26.00 -29.25
C PRO A 262 12.39 -25.33 -28.53
N ILE A 263 13.04 -26.08 -27.64
CA ILE A 263 14.22 -25.67 -26.88
C ILE A 263 15.37 -26.62 -27.22
N ALA A 264 16.58 -26.09 -27.42
CA ALA A 264 17.71 -26.90 -27.86
C ALA A 264 18.35 -27.69 -26.70
N ALA A 265 18.60 -27.02 -25.58
CA ALA A 265 19.22 -27.61 -24.41
C ALA A 265 18.91 -26.80 -23.13
N ILE A 266 19.36 -27.29 -21.99
CA ILE A 266 19.45 -26.51 -20.75
C ILE A 266 20.83 -25.85 -20.62
N LYS A 267 20.90 -24.80 -19.81
CA LYS A 267 22.18 -24.22 -19.39
C LYS A 267 22.79 -24.96 -18.19
N PRO A 268 24.11 -24.85 -17.97
CA PRO A 268 24.75 -25.35 -16.75
C PRO A 268 24.08 -24.76 -15.50
N GLY A 269 23.77 -25.61 -14.52
CA GLY A 269 23.09 -25.21 -13.28
C GLY A 269 21.57 -25.12 -13.37
N ALA A 270 20.97 -25.30 -14.55
CA ALA A 270 19.53 -25.41 -14.70
C ALA A 270 19.02 -26.84 -14.44
N GLN A 271 17.77 -26.93 -14.00
CA GLN A 271 17.06 -28.18 -13.76
C GLN A 271 15.84 -28.27 -14.67
N ILE A 272 15.64 -29.42 -15.32
CA ILE A 272 14.43 -29.72 -16.07
C ILE A 272 13.43 -30.32 -15.10
N LEU A 273 12.25 -29.73 -14.97
CA LEU A 273 11.20 -30.21 -14.07
C LEU A 273 10.15 -31.05 -14.81
N ALA A 274 9.84 -30.68 -16.05
CA ALA A 274 8.86 -31.39 -16.86
C ALA A 274 9.28 -31.44 -18.34
N VAL A 275 8.95 -32.56 -18.98
CA VAL A 275 9.17 -32.81 -20.41
C VAL A 275 7.89 -33.28 -21.06
N ASN A 276 7.84 -33.21 -22.39
CA ASN A 276 6.81 -33.86 -23.19
C ASN A 276 6.95 -35.39 -23.02
N ALA A 277 5.87 -36.06 -22.62
CA ALA A 277 5.89 -37.50 -22.33
C ALA A 277 6.29 -38.36 -23.53
N ARG A 278 5.97 -37.92 -24.76
CA ARG A 278 6.25 -38.67 -25.99
C ARG A 278 7.59 -38.30 -26.61
N THR A 279 7.83 -37.01 -26.82
CA THR A 279 9.02 -36.55 -27.55
C THR A 279 10.21 -36.25 -26.65
N ARG A 280 10.01 -36.27 -25.33
CA ARG A 280 11.00 -35.86 -24.32
C ARG A 280 11.51 -34.42 -24.48
N SER A 281 10.84 -33.60 -25.28
CA SER A 281 11.16 -32.18 -25.42
C SER A 281 10.97 -31.45 -24.09
N LEU A 282 11.87 -30.52 -23.75
CA LEU A 282 11.82 -29.72 -22.53
C LEU A 282 10.56 -28.84 -22.50
N ILE A 283 9.83 -28.87 -21.39
CA ILE A 283 8.62 -28.05 -21.19
C ILE A 283 8.79 -27.06 -20.04
N LEU A 284 9.37 -27.47 -18.92
CA LEU A 284 9.63 -26.59 -17.78
C LEU A 284 11.06 -26.76 -17.30
N ALA A 285 11.80 -25.66 -17.26
CA ALA A 285 13.11 -25.60 -16.65
C ALA A 285 13.24 -24.41 -15.70
N VAL A 286 14.06 -24.57 -14.68
CA VAL A 286 14.31 -23.55 -13.64
C VAL A 286 15.81 -23.46 -13.37
N GLN A 287 16.27 -22.30 -12.90
CA GLN A 287 17.63 -22.13 -12.37
C GLN A 287 17.69 -20.99 -11.35
N ASN A 288 18.74 -21.00 -10.53
CA ASN A 288 19.19 -19.79 -9.85
C ASN A 288 20.04 -18.97 -10.82
N TYR A 289 19.91 -17.64 -10.77
CA TYR A 289 20.68 -16.73 -11.62
C TYR A 289 21.04 -15.47 -10.85
N GLY A 290 22.34 -15.29 -10.56
CA GLY A 290 22.80 -14.27 -9.62
C GLY A 290 22.16 -14.46 -8.25
N ALA A 291 21.59 -13.40 -7.69
CA ALA A 291 20.82 -13.44 -6.45
C ALA A 291 19.37 -13.95 -6.62
N GLY A 292 18.90 -14.08 -7.86
CA GLY A 292 17.49 -14.36 -8.18
C GLY A 292 17.25 -15.74 -8.76
N ARG A 293 16.04 -15.93 -9.27
CA ARG A 293 15.57 -17.20 -9.82
C ARG A 293 14.91 -16.99 -11.17
N THR A 294 15.14 -17.89 -12.12
CA THR A 294 14.48 -17.85 -13.42
C THR A 294 13.83 -19.17 -13.79
N ALA A 295 12.73 -19.08 -14.51
CA ALA A 295 11.98 -20.20 -15.04
C ALA A 295 11.64 -19.97 -16.52
N ALA A 296 11.70 -21.04 -17.30
CA ALA A 296 11.20 -21.09 -18.66
C ALA A 296 10.13 -22.18 -18.74
N PHE A 297 8.90 -21.77 -18.97
CA PHE A 297 7.80 -22.67 -19.30
C PHE A 297 7.54 -22.56 -20.80
N ALA A 298 7.99 -23.55 -21.57
CA ALA A 298 8.00 -23.49 -23.03
C ALA A 298 6.59 -23.58 -23.66
N SER A 299 5.54 -23.82 -22.87
CA SER A 299 4.15 -23.87 -23.34
C SER A 299 3.39 -22.58 -23.00
N GLY A 300 2.41 -22.23 -23.83
CA GLY A 300 1.38 -21.22 -23.54
C GLY A 300 -0.01 -21.83 -23.42
N GLY A 301 -0.10 -23.12 -23.08
CA GLY A 301 -1.33 -23.91 -23.14
C GLY A 301 -1.75 -24.54 -21.81
N SER A 302 -1.30 -24.01 -20.67
CA SER A 302 -1.64 -24.56 -19.35
C SER A 302 -3.11 -24.34 -18.98
N TRP A 303 -3.74 -23.30 -19.55
CA TRP A 303 -5.18 -23.05 -19.43
C TRP A 303 -6.05 -24.28 -19.76
N HIS A 304 -5.57 -25.19 -20.62
CA HIS A 304 -6.28 -26.41 -20.97
C HIS A 304 -6.49 -27.33 -19.76
N TRP A 305 -5.54 -27.37 -18.80
CA TRP A 305 -5.71 -28.09 -17.54
C TRP A 305 -6.92 -27.59 -16.76
N GLN A 306 -7.13 -26.28 -16.72
CA GLN A 306 -8.25 -25.69 -16.00
C GLN A 306 -9.58 -25.89 -16.71
N MET A 307 -9.59 -25.96 -18.04
CA MET A 307 -10.80 -26.16 -18.84
C MET A 307 -11.23 -27.63 -18.92
N ALA A 308 -10.28 -28.56 -18.91
CA ALA A 308 -10.55 -29.99 -18.98
C ALA A 308 -10.90 -30.64 -17.63
N MET A 309 -10.68 -29.93 -16.52
CA MET A 309 -10.94 -30.44 -15.16
C MET A 309 -12.20 -29.83 -14.53
N PRO A 310 -12.85 -30.52 -13.58
CA PRO A 310 -13.97 -29.97 -12.82
C PRO A 310 -13.60 -28.66 -12.12
N ARG A 311 -14.59 -27.77 -11.92
CA ARG A 311 -14.38 -26.45 -11.29
C ARG A 311 -13.71 -26.47 -9.90
N LYS A 312 -13.81 -27.59 -9.17
CA LYS A 312 -13.19 -27.77 -7.85
C LYS A 312 -11.72 -28.17 -7.90
N ASP A 313 -11.22 -28.60 -9.06
CA ASP A 313 -9.81 -28.93 -9.24
C ASP A 313 -8.95 -27.66 -9.21
N ASP A 314 -7.84 -27.73 -8.49
CA ASP A 314 -6.93 -26.62 -8.27
C ASP A 314 -5.51 -26.87 -8.79
N LEU A 315 -5.29 -27.89 -9.63
CA LEU A 315 -3.97 -28.22 -10.18
C LEU A 315 -3.33 -27.02 -10.88
N HIS A 316 -4.06 -26.39 -11.80
CA HIS A 316 -3.58 -25.22 -12.55
C HIS A 316 -3.26 -24.05 -11.61
N GLU A 317 -4.18 -23.75 -10.69
CA GLU A 317 -3.98 -22.64 -9.77
C GLU A 317 -2.80 -22.88 -8.82
N LYS A 318 -2.71 -24.07 -8.22
CA LYS A 318 -1.60 -24.46 -7.32
C LYS A 318 -0.26 -24.43 -8.04
N PHE A 319 -0.19 -25.01 -9.25
CA PHE A 319 1.02 -24.99 -10.07
C PHE A 319 1.57 -23.58 -10.27
N TRP A 320 0.74 -22.64 -10.72
CA TRP A 320 1.19 -21.26 -10.94
C TRP A 320 1.51 -20.52 -9.65
N LYS A 321 0.70 -20.69 -8.60
CA LYS A 321 0.97 -20.10 -7.27
C LYS A 321 2.32 -20.57 -6.73
N GLN A 322 2.67 -21.85 -6.91
CA GLN A 322 3.93 -22.42 -6.44
C GLN A 322 5.13 -21.93 -7.24
N ILE A 323 5.04 -21.90 -8.57
CA ILE A 323 6.11 -21.34 -9.42
C ILE A 323 6.38 -19.88 -9.06
N VAL A 324 5.34 -19.07 -8.97
CA VAL A 324 5.50 -17.63 -8.73
C VAL A 324 5.96 -17.34 -7.30
N ARG A 325 5.50 -18.09 -6.30
CA ARG A 325 6.09 -18.04 -4.93
C ARG A 325 7.58 -18.38 -4.97
N TRP A 326 7.95 -19.47 -5.62
CA TRP A 326 9.35 -19.90 -5.70
C TRP A 326 10.24 -18.83 -6.37
N LEU A 327 9.73 -18.16 -7.41
CA LEU A 327 10.41 -17.05 -8.08
C LEU A 327 10.54 -15.81 -7.18
N ALA A 328 9.49 -15.46 -6.44
CA ALA A 328 9.45 -14.26 -5.60
C ALA A 328 10.29 -14.37 -4.32
N VAL A 329 10.59 -15.58 -3.84
CA VAL A 329 11.35 -15.81 -2.59
C VAL A 329 12.84 -15.42 -2.70
N GLY A 330 13.40 -15.26 -3.91
CA GLY A 330 14.83 -14.88 -4.08
C GLY A 330 15.16 -13.41 -3.78
N ALA A 331 14.15 -12.54 -3.69
CA ALA A 331 14.37 -11.11 -3.62
C ALA A 331 14.91 -10.68 -2.26
N LYS A 332 16.07 -10.00 -2.25
CA LYS A 332 16.64 -9.47 -1.01
C LYS A 332 15.70 -8.42 -0.42
N SER A 333 15.31 -8.62 0.84
CA SER A 333 14.59 -7.61 1.61
C SER A 333 15.50 -6.39 1.81
N LYS A 334 14.98 -5.17 1.62
CA LYS A 334 15.73 -3.91 1.85
C LYS A 334 16.30 -3.79 3.26
N LEU A 335 15.64 -4.47 4.20
CA LEU A 335 16.01 -4.58 5.59
C LEU A 335 15.85 -6.04 5.98
N THR A 336 16.93 -6.66 6.42
CA THR A 336 16.91 -8.00 7.04
C THR A 336 17.33 -7.84 8.49
N ILE A 337 16.65 -8.52 9.42
CA ILE A 337 16.96 -8.48 10.85
C ILE A 337 17.42 -9.87 11.23
N ASP A 338 18.60 -9.95 11.84
CA ASP A 338 19.21 -11.19 12.29
C ASP A 338 19.42 -11.12 13.80
N LEU A 339 18.96 -12.16 14.49
CA LEU A 339 19.24 -12.43 15.91
C LEU A 339 20.18 -13.63 15.99
N GLU A 340 21.08 -13.64 16.97
CA GLU A 340 22.03 -14.76 17.13
C GLU A 340 21.33 -16.03 17.64
N LYS A 341 20.25 -15.87 18.42
CA LYS A 341 19.42 -16.93 18.99
C LYS A 341 17.94 -16.51 18.99
N ASP A 342 17.06 -17.50 19.06
CA ASP A 342 15.61 -17.29 19.23
C ASP A 342 15.18 -17.27 20.71
N ILE A 343 16.00 -17.85 21.59
CA ILE A 343 15.76 -17.95 23.04
C ILE A 343 17.02 -17.50 23.77
N TYR A 344 16.85 -16.59 24.73
CA TYR A 344 17.91 -16.04 25.56
C TYR A 344 17.60 -16.22 27.04
N ALA A 345 18.62 -16.38 27.87
CA ALA A 345 18.47 -16.34 29.30
C ALA A 345 18.21 -14.91 29.79
N THR A 346 17.59 -14.76 30.96
CA THR A 346 17.41 -13.44 31.58
C THR A 346 18.78 -12.81 31.85
N ARG A 347 18.93 -11.52 31.52
CA ARG A 347 20.21 -10.76 31.54
C ARG A 347 21.29 -11.24 30.58
N GLU A 348 20.99 -12.17 29.67
CA GLU A 348 21.91 -12.50 28.57
C GLU A 348 21.85 -11.38 27.51
N PRO A 349 22.99 -10.77 27.12
CA PRO A 349 22.98 -9.72 26.11
C PRO A 349 22.50 -10.24 24.76
N VAL A 350 21.48 -9.60 24.20
CA VAL A 350 20.90 -9.88 22.90
C VAL A 350 21.54 -8.96 21.87
N VAL A 351 22.27 -9.53 20.91
CA VAL A 351 22.83 -8.81 19.77
C VAL A 351 21.79 -8.77 18.65
N VAL A 352 21.38 -7.58 18.25
CA VAL A 352 20.46 -7.37 17.11
C VAL A 352 21.27 -6.83 15.95
N ARG A 353 21.26 -7.55 14.82
CA ARG A 353 21.87 -7.11 13.57
C ARG A 353 20.79 -6.77 12.55
N ALA A 354 21.04 -5.72 11.78
CA ALA A 354 20.16 -5.29 10.70
C ALA A 354 20.99 -5.04 9.45
N THR A 355 20.71 -5.77 8.37
CA THR A 355 21.31 -5.53 7.05
C THR A 355 20.41 -4.58 6.27
N VAL A 356 20.97 -3.42 5.90
CA VAL A 356 20.27 -2.31 5.24
C VAL A 356 20.81 -2.11 3.84
N LEU A 357 19.90 -2.11 2.87
CA LEU A 357 20.19 -1.91 1.47
C LEU A 357 19.51 -0.63 0.94
N ASP A 358 20.20 0.10 0.05
CA ASP A 358 19.73 1.34 -0.54
C ASP A 358 18.58 1.13 -1.56
N ARG A 359 18.17 2.21 -2.26
CA ARG A 359 17.10 2.14 -3.29
C ARG A 359 17.43 1.24 -4.48
N VAL A 360 18.71 0.93 -4.70
CA VAL A 360 19.24 0.05 -5.75
C VAL A 360 19.74 -1.28 -5.15
N LEU A 361 19.47 -1.51 -3.87
CA LEU A 361 19.87 -2.66 -3.07
C LEU A 361 21.39 -2.87 -2.90
N LYS A 362 22.16 -1.78 -2.90
CA LYS A 362 23.55 -1.79 -2.43
C LYS A 362 23.61 -1.54 -0.91
N PRO A 363 24.59 -2.11 -0.19
CA PRO A 363 24.76 -1.83 1.23
C PRO A 363 24.80 -0.33 1.52
N ASP A 364 23.90 0.16 2.38
CA ASP A 364 23.87 1.57 2.76
C ASP A 364 24.53 1.76 4.11
N ASN A 365 25.71 2.40 4.12
CA ASN A 365 26.43 2.73 5.35
C ASN A 365 26.01 4.07 5.96
N THR A 366 25.09 4.79 5.32
CA THR A 366 24.69 6.15 5.70
C THR A 366 23.28 6.23 6.29
N ALA A 367 22.53 5.13 6.31
CA ALA A 367 21.22 5.06 6.96
C ALA A 367 21.31 5.36 8.46
N LYS A 368 20.29 6.05 8.98
CA LYS A 368 20.03 6.13 10.42
C LYS A 368 19.12 4.98 10.80
N VAL A 369 19.61 4.07 11.64
CA VAL A 369 18.91 2.86 12.03
C VAL A 369 18.72 2.85 13.54
N THR A 370 17.49 2.64 14.00
CA THR A 370 17.12 2.59 15.42
C THR A 370 16.34 1.31 15.68
N ALA A 371 16.81 0.50 16.64
CA ALA A 371 16.04 -0.63 17.16
C ALA A 371 15.06 -0.14 18.23
N ILE A 372 13.85 -0.66 18.21
CA ILE A 372 12.78 -0.43 19.17
C ILE A 372 12.45 -1.78 19.78
N ILE A 373 12.91 -2.01 21.00
CA ILE A 373 12.64 -3.23 21.75
C ILE A 373 11.38 -3.02 22.58
N VAL A 374 10.43 -3.95 22.47
CA VAL A 374 9.18 -3.97 23.23
C VAL A 374 9.23 -5.14 24.20
N ASP A 375 9.15 -4.84 25.49
CA ASP A 375 9.14 -5.86 26.54
C ASP A 375 7.77 -6.58 26.66
N PRO A 376 7.64 -7.66 27.45
CA PRO A 376 6.36 -8.38 27.60
C PRO A 376 5.24 -7.50 28.20
N PHE A 377 5.62 -6.41 28.89
CA PHE A 377 4.74 -5.42 29.50
C PHE A 377 4.44 -4.22 28.59
N ASN A 378 4.90 -4.26 27.33
CA ASN A 378 4.73 -3.24 26.30
C ASN A 378 5.51 -1.93 26.54
N ASN A 379 6.51 -1.93 27.42
CA ASN A 379 7.47 -0.83 27.53
C ASN A 379 8.39 -0.84 26.32
N LYS A 380 8.72 0.36 25.81
CA LYS A 380 9.52 0.53 24.60
C LYS A 380 10.87 1.13 24.94
N GLN A 381 11.94 0.45 24.55
CA GLN A 381 13.30 0.95 24.61
C GLN A 381 13.81 1.23 23.20
N GLN A 382 14.28 2.45 22.94
CA GLN A 382 14.87 2.82 21.66
C GLN A 382 16.39 2.80 21.75
N LEU A 383 17.03 2.05 20.86
CA LEU A 383 18.47 1.85 20.83
C LEU A 383 19.01 2.22 19.45
N PRO A 384 19.90 3.21 19.33
CA PRO A 384 20.55 3.50 18.06
C PRO A 384 21.42 2.32 17.65
N MET A 385 21.35 1.93 16.37
CA MET A 385 22.23 0.91 15.81
C MET A 385 23.41 1.59 15.10
N ARG A 386 24.60 1.03 15.26
CA ARG A 386 25.83 1.54 14.64
C ARG A 386 26.24 0.66 13.47
N CYS A 387 26.67 1.29 12.38
CA CYS A 387 27.22 0.56 11.23
C CYS A 387 28.49 -0.20 11.66
N ILE A 388 28.52 -1.50 11.38
CA ILE A 388 29.63 -2.40 11.69
C ILE A 388 30.66 -2.22 10.57
N ARG A 389 31.86 -1.72 10.90
CA ARG A 389 32.87 -1.37 9.89
C ARG A 389 33.37 -2.55 9.06
N SER A 390 33.30 -3.78 9.58
CA SER A 390 33.70 -5.00 8.87
C SER A 390 32.72 -5.41 7.77
N ASP A 391 31.43 -5.06 7.92
CA ASP A 391 30.34 -5.57 7.09
C ASP A 391 29.53 -4.42 6.52
N LEU A 392 29.70 -4.17 5.22
CA LEU A 392 29.01 -3.08 4.52
C LEU A 392 27.48 -3.25 4.65
N GLY A 393 26.80 -2.17 5.03
CA GLY A 393 25.34 -2.08 5.19
C GLY A 393 24.80 -2.78 6.43
N VAL A 394 25.65 -3.34 7.29
CA VAL A 394 25.22 -4.03 8.50
C VAL A 394 25.29 -3.08 9.68
N TYR A 395 24.21 -3.00 10.45
CA TYR A 395 24.10 -2.23 11.67
C TYR A 395 23.91 -3.17 12.85
N GLY A 396 24.56 -2.87 13.97
CA GLY A 396 24.48 -3.66 15.19
C GLY A 396 24.09 -2.80 16.39
N THR A 397 23.33 -3.39 17.32
CA THR A 397 23.16 -2.90 18.68
C THR A 397 23.03 -4.08 19.64
N GLN A 398 23.18 -3.82 20.93
CA GLN A 398 23.04 -4.83 21.98
C GLN A 398 22.15 -4.31 23.09
N PHE A 399 21.38 -5.20 23.72
CA PHE A 399 20.57 -4.88 24.90
C PHE A 399 20.48 -6.09 25.83
N GLU A 400 20.18 -5.83 27.10
CA GLU A 400 20.01 -6.89 28.11
C GLU A 400 18.54 -6.97 28.54
N PRO A 401 17.89 -8.13 28.40
CA PRO A 401 16.52 -8.32 28.82
C PRO A 401 16.45 -8.55 30.34
N HIS A 402 15.73 -7.69 31.05
CA HIS A 402 15.54 -7.84 32.50
C HIS A 402 14.30 -8.67 32.86
N GLU A 403 13.34 -8.79 31.94
CA GLU A 403 12.05 -9.41 32.16
C GLU A 403 11.92 -10.74 31.43
N VAL A 404 11.23 -11.70 32.04
CA VAL A 404 10.95 -13.01 31.43
C VAL A 404 9.69 -12.91 30.56
N GLY A 405 9.79 -13.29 29.29
CA GLY A 405 8.66 -13.36 28.37
C GLY A 405 9.05 -13.09 26.91
N ALA A 406 8.04 -12.99 26.04
CA ALA A 406 8.25 -12.70 24.63
C ALA A 406 8.66 -11.22 24.43
N LEU A 407 9.80 -11.01 23.79
CA LEU A 407 10.32 -9.70 23.40
C LEU A 407 10.06 -9.47 21.91
N GLU A 408 9.64 -8.27 21.53
CA GLU A 408 9.48 -7.89 20.13
C GLU A 408 10.53 -6.84 19.75
N ALA A 409 11.36 -7.13 18.75
CA ALA A 409 12.30 -6.18 18.18
C ALA A 409 11.76 -5.59 16.87
N ARG A 410 11.64 -4.26 16.80
CA ARG A 410 11.27 -3.52 15.58
C ARG A 410 12.42 -2.62 15.15
N ILE A 411 12.70 -2.53 13.86
CA ILE A 411 13.72 -1.61 13.35
C ILE A 411 13.05 -0.44 12.64
N ALA A 412 13.35 0.78 13.09
CA ALA A 412 13.01 2.02 12.43
C ALA A 412 14.19 2.49 11.58
N LEU A 413 13.92 2.80 10.32
CA LEU A 413 14.93 3.14 9.34
C LEU A 413 14.65 4.52 8.73
N ALA A 414 15.67 5.36 8.65
CA ALA A 414 15.63 6.63 7.94
C ALA A 414 16.86 6.73 7.01
N TYR A 415 16.61 6.69 5.71
CA TYR A 415 17.67 6.81 4.71
C TYR A 415 18.20 8.25 4.64
N SER A 416 19.50 8.44 4.45
CA SER A 416 20.13 9.77 4.35
C SER A 416 19.60 10.61 3.18
N TRP A 417 19.13 9.97 2.11
CA TRP A 417 18.55 10.59 0.92
C TRP A 417 17.00 10.68 0.94
N GLU A 418 16.33 10.17 1.99
CA GLU A 418 14.92 10.46 2.19
C GLU A 418 14.78 11.90 2.69
N LYS A 419 14.54 12.81 1.75
CA LYS A 419 14.02 14.13 2.09
C LYS A 419 12.69 13.90 2.82
N SER A 420 12.66 14.22 4.11
CA SER A 420 11.41 14.37 4.86
C SER A 420 10.43 15.12 3.94
N PRO A 421 9.22 14.59 3.69
CA PRO A 421 8.31 15.11 2.68
C PRO A 421 7.99 16.59 2.90
N TYR A 422 8.24 17.10 4.10
CA TYR A 422 8.20 18.52 4.43
C TYR A 422 9.45 18.93 5.23
N PRO A 423 10.05 20.10 4.95
CA PRO A 423 11.01 20.74 5.83
C PRO A 423 10.38 21.02 7.21
N SER A 424 11.14 20.90 8.28
CA SER A 424 10.67 21.10 9.67
C SER A 424 10.01 22.47 9.91
N TRP A 425 10.40 23.51 9.15
CA TRP A 425 9.81 24.85 9.21
C TRP A 425 8.49 25.00 8.44
N SER A 426 8.23 24.17 7.42
CA SER A 426 6.97 24.16 6.67
C SER A 426 5.77 23.77 7.55
N LEU A 427 5.99 22.85 8.50
CA LEU A 427 4.96 22.39 9.44
C LEU A 427 4.65 23.41 10.56
N LYS A 428 5.59 24.31 10.90
CA LYS A 428 5.38 25.35 11.94
C LYS A 428 4.29 26.35 11.51
N ASN A 429 4.32 26.80 10.25
CA ASN A 429 3.31 27.74 9.74
C ASN A 429 1.94 27.08 9.54
N ASN A 430 1.91 25.80 9.15
CA ASN A 430 0.65 25.08 8.99
C ASN A 430 -0.13 24.93 10.30
N ASN A 431 0.54 24.66 11.43
CA ASN A 431 -0.14 24.60 12.74
C ASN A 431 -0.68 25.97 13.20
N ALA A 432 -0.02 27.07 12.83
CA ALA A 432 -0.54 28.41 13.08
C ALA A 432 -1.76 28.71 12.18
N ASN A 433 -1.70 28.32 10.91
CA ASN A 433 -2.79 28.49 9.96
C ASN A 433 -4.02 27.62 10.32
N ILE A 434 -3.80 26.37 10.73
CA ILE A 434 -4.85 25.46 11.21
C ILE A 434 -5.54 26.04 12.45
N ARG A 435 -4.78 26.57 13.42
CA ARG A 435 -5.37 27.24 14.59
C ARG A 435 -6.17 28.48 14.21
N ARG A 436 -5.66 29.29 13.27
CA ARG A 436 -6.36 30.48 12.76
C ARG A 436 -7.67 30.13 12.06
N ILE A 437 -7.65 29.11 11.18
CA ILE A 437 -8.84 28.65 10.45
C ILE A 437 -9.86 28.02 11.41
N ARG A 438 -9.43 27.24 12.41
CA ARG A 438 -10.35 26.70 13.44
C ARG A 438 -11.07 27.81 14.21
N LYS A 439 -10.34 28.82 14.69
CA LYS A 439 -10.95 30.00 15.34
C LYS A 439 -11.90 30.76 14.42
N ARG A 440 -11.60 30.81 13.10
CA ARG A 440 -12.47 31.43 12.10
C ARG A 440 -13.76 30.64 11.91
N ILE A 441 -13.70 29.31 11.84
CA ILE A 441 -14.86 28.43 11.71
C ILE A 441 -15.74 28.54 12.95
N GLU A 442 -15.17 28.44 14.14
CA GLU A 442 -15.88 28.58 15.42
C GLU A 442 -16.60 29.93 15.53
N SER A 443 -15.93 31.03 15.15
CA SER A 443 -16.54 32.37 15.11
C SER A 443 -17.69 32.47 14.09
N LEU A 444 -17.59 31.78 12.95
CA LEU A 444 -18.66 31.77 11.94
C LEU A 444 -19.85 30.93 12.40
N GLU A 445 -19.61 29.76 13.00
CA GLU A 445 -20.63 28.90 13.57
C GLU A 445 -21.41 29.60 14.69
N GLN A 446 -20.73 30.31 15.60
CA GLN A 446 -21.38 31.13 16.63
C GLN A 446 -22.22 32.26 16.02
N SER A 447 -21.75 32.91 14.96
CA SER A 447 -22.51 33.96 14.26
C SER A 447 -23.73 33.42 13.52
N ALA A 448 -23.67 32.18 13.03
CA ALA A 448 -24.80 31.50 12.38
C ALA A 448 -25.84 30.99 13.38
N ALA A 449 -25.40 30.55 14.57
CA ALA A 449 -26.28 30.11 15.66
C ALA A 449 -27.00 31.25 16.40
N THR A 450 -26.66 32.51 16.08
CA THR A 450 -27.30 33.69 16.66
C THR A 450 -28.66 33.93 15.99
N PRO A 451 -29.79 33.85 16.72
CA PRO A 451 -31.14 33.94 16.13
C PRO A 451 -31.35 35.25 15.39
N GLU A 452 -32.14 35.18 14.32
CA GLU A 452 -32.56 36.34 13.52
C GLU A 452 -33.47 37.25 14.35
N ARG A 453 -33.32 38.56 14.14
CA ARG A 453 -34.20 39.56 14.74
C ARG A 453 -35.47 39.76 13.91
N PRO A 454 -36.56 40.23 14.53
CA PRO A 454 -37.69 40.80 13.80
C PRO A 454 -37.22 41.92 12.89
N THR A 455 -37.85 42.05 11.72
CA THR A 455 -37.64 43.17 10.80
C THR A 455 -38.00 44.49 11.49
N LEU A 456 -37.13 45.49 11.39
CA LEU A 456 -37.46 46.87 11.78
C LEU A 456 -37.97 47.61 10.54
N GLU A 457 -39.09 48.29 10.65
CA GLU A 457 -39.77 48.93 9.52
C GLU A 457 -40.14 50.38 9.86
N GLY A 458 -40.05 51.27 8.87
CA GLY A 458 -40.46 52.67 8.90
C GLY A 458 -41.11 53.08 7.58
N ASP A 459 -41.36 54.37 7.36
CA ASP A 459 -41.98 54.84 6.12
C ASP A 459 -40.98 54.79 4.96
N GLY A 460 -41.12 53.77 4.10
CA GLY A 460 -40.29 53.59 2.91
C GLY A 460 -38.94 52.89 3.14
N TRP A 461 -38.71 52.26 4.30
CA TRP A 461 -37.53 51.41 4.55
C TRP A 461 -37.77 50.23 5.49
N GLN A 462 -36.96 49.18 5.29
CA GLN A 462 -36.97 47.96 6.11
C GLN A 462 -35.54 47.48 6.40
N ILE A 463 -35.25 47.15 7.67
CA ILE A 463 -34.00 46.52 8.11
C ILE A 463 -34.24 45.04 8.37
N VAL A 464 -33.63 44.18 7.54
CA VAL A 464 -33.77 42.73 7.59
C VAL A 464 -32.47 42.09 8.10
N ASP A 465 -32.56 41.30 9.17
CA ASP A 465 -31.45 40.47 9.67
C ASP A 465 -31.46 39.10 8.98
N ASN A 466 -30.40 38.78 8.25
CA ASN A 466 -30.23 37.51 7.55
C ASN A 466 -29.05 36.74 8.15
N ALA A 467 -29.36 35.83 9.08
CA ALA A 467 -28.37 35.05 9.78
C ALA A 467 -27.68 34.04 8.86
N GLY A 468 -28.44 33.45 7.92
CA GLY A 468 -27.94 32.46 6.96
C GLY A 468 -26.80 32.97 6.09
N GLU A 469 -26.84 34.25 5.70
CA GLU A 469 -25.76 34.89 4.93
C GLU A 469 -24.78 35.71 5.78
N ASN A 470 -24.98 35.76 7.11
CA ASN A 470 -24.21 36.60 8.02
C ASN A 470 -24.25 38.09 7.61
N ARG A 471 -25.45 38.59 7.23
CA ARG A 471 -25.69 39.96 6.76
C ARG A 471 -26.87 40.62 7.47
N VAL A 472 -26.78 41.93 7.65
CA VAL A 472 -27.93 42.80 7.90
C VAL A 472 -28.13 43.67 6.68
N ARG A 473 -29.36 43.73 6.17
CA ARG A 473 -29.72 44.45 4.95
C ARG A 473 -30.70 45.58 5.26
N ILE A 474 -30.60 46.65 4.50
CA ILE A 474 -31.56 47.75 4.44
C ILE A 474 -32.13 47.80 3.03
N VAL A 475 -33.45 47.79 2.96
CA VAL A 475 -34.24 47.96 1.73
C VAL A 475 -34.93 49.32 1.84
N PHE A 476 -34.93 50.08 0.74
CA PHE A 476 -35.71 51.30 0.62
C PHE A 476 -36.68 51.14 -0.56
N ASP A 477 -37.91 51.63 -0.43
CA ASP A 477 -38.93 51.53 -1.48
C ASP A 477 -38.58 52.38 -2.71
N ALA A 478 -37.88 53.49 -2.47
CA ALA A 478 -37.36 54.38 -3.50
C ALA A 478 -35.93 54.83 -3.16
N LYS A 479 -35.22 55.41 -4.13
CA LYS A 479 -33.83 55.87 -3.93
C LYS A 479 -33.78 56.92 -2.81
N PRO A 480 -33.11 56.64 -1.68
CA PRO A 480 -33.13 57.55 -0.54
C PRO A 480 -32.40 58.88 -0.84
N PRO A 481 -32.83 59.99 -0.23
CA PRO A 481 -32.16 61.28 -0.33
C PRO A 481 -30.67 61.21 0.03
N ARG A 482 -29.87 62.18 -0.44
CA ARG A 482 -28.43 62.20 -0.17
C ARG A 482 -28.08 62.18 1.32
N PRO A 483 -28.78 62.92 2.22
CA PRO A 483 -28.51 62.86 3.66
C PRO A 483 -28.67 61.45 4.25
N VAL A 484 -29.77 60.77 3.91
CA VAL A 484 -30.06 59.39 4.33
C VAL A 484 -28.97 58.41 3.84
N ARG A 485 -28.48 58.58 2.61
CA ARG A 485 -27.39 57.74 2.08
C ARG A 485 -26.06 57.93 2.80
N GLU A 486 -25.75 59.16 3.25
CA GLU A 486 -24.54 59.40 4.04
C GLU A 486 -24.68 58.86 5.46
N LEU A 487 -25.89 58.92 6.03
CA LEU A 487 -26.20 58.30 7.32
C LEU A 487 -26.02 56.77 7.28
N VAL A 488 -26.63 56.08 6.31
CA VAL A 488 -26.51 54.62 6.17
C VAL A 488 -25.05 54.19 6.02
N LYS A 489 -24.22 54.99 5.33
CA LYS A 489 -22.77 54.75 5.22
C LYS A 489 -22.02 54.97 6.54
N SER A 490 -22.39 55.97 7.35
CA SER A 490 -21.73 56.23 8.64
C SER A 490 -21.90 55.04 9.60
N TYR A 491 -23.02 54.34 9.49
CA TYR A 491 -23.33 53.09 10.18
C TYR A 491 -22.68 51.83 9.57
N GLY A 492 -21.81 52.00 8.57
CA GLY A 492 -20.98 50.93 8.00
C GLY A 492 -21.69 50.02 6.98
N PHE A 493 -22.87 50.40 6.50
CA PHE A 493 -23.54 49.70 5.42
C PHE A 493 -22.93 50.10 4.06
N ARG A 494 -22.85 49.13 3.15
CA ARG A 494 -22.38 49.35 1.77
C ARG A 494 -23.45 48.96 0.77
N TRP A 495 -23.61 49.76 -0.27
CA TRP A 495 -24.52 49.49 -1.37
C TRP A 495 -24.11 48.21 -2.12
N ALA A 496 -25.06 47.31 -2.37
CA ALA A 496 -24.89 46.09 -3.13
C ALA A 496 -25.74 46.15 -4.41
N PRO A 497 -25.15 46.55 -5.56
CA PRO A 497 -25.90 46.77 -6.80
C PRO A 497 -26.68 45.56 -7.30
N SER A 498 -26.18 44.34 -7.07
CA SER A 498 -26.80 43.09 -7.54
C SER A 498 -28.09 42.72 -6.81
N LEU A 499 -28.32 43.30 -5.64
CA LEU A 499 -29.47 43.03 -4.78
C LEU A 499 -30.30 44.30 -4.53
N GLU A 500 -29.84 45.46 -5.01
CA GLU A 500 -30.45 46.77 -4.78
C GLU A 500 -30.68 47.11 -3.29
N VAL A 501 -29.81 46.61 -2.40
CA VAL A 501 -29.87 46.83 -0.96
C VAL A 501 -28.58 47.41 -0.38
N TRP A 502 -28.69 48.07 0.76
CA TRP A 502 -27.55 48.38 1.61
C TRP A 502 -27.27 47.21 2.54
N GLN A 503 -26.02 46.76 2.67
CA GLN A 503 -25.71 45.60 3.52
C GLN A 503 -24.42 45.75 4.31
N ARG A 504 -24.38 45.13 5.49
CA ARG A 504 -23.18 44.95 6.33
C ARG A 504 -23.09 43.53 6.88
N LYS A 505 -21.93 43.13 7.40
CA LYS A 505 -21.75 41.82 8.06
C LYS A 505 -22.25 41.86 9.51
N ARG A 506 -22.72 40.72 10.05
CA ARG A 506 -22.97 40.54 11.50
C ARG A 506 -21.63 40.33 12.23
N THR A 507 -20.73 41.30 12.12
CA THR A 507 -19.39 41.27 12.73
C THR A 507 -19.38 42.01 14.07
N GLY A 508 -18.93 41.33 15.14
CA GLY A 508 -18.83 41.87 16.50
C GLY A 508 -20.16 41.83 17.28
N VAL A 509 -20.18 42.30 18.52
CA VAL A 509 -21.40 42.32 19.37
C VAL A 509 -22.28 43.55 19.07
N ASN A 510 -21.73 44.58 18.42
CA ASN A 510 -22.37 45.90 18.28
C ASN A 510 -23.20 46.09 17.00
N TRP A 511 -23.27 45.11 16.09
CA TRP A 511 -24.05 45.28 14.85
C TRP A 511 -25.55 45.47 15.15
N ARG A 512 -26.03 44.85 16.24
CA ARG A 512 -27.40 44.97 16.75
C ARG A 512 -27.73 46.39 17.18
N TYR A 513 -26.91 46.93 18.07
CA TYR A 513 -27.02 48.31 18.53
C TYR A 513 -26.99 49.31 17.36
N LEU A 514 -26.09 49.09 16.39
CA LEU A 514 -25.98 49.98 15.23
C LEU A 514 -27.20 49.90 14.30
N ALA A 515 -27.86 48.74 14.18
CA ALA A 515 -29.10 48.63 13.43
C ALA A 515 -30.25 49.33 14.16
N ASP A 516 -30.33 49.20 15.49
CA ASP A 516 -31.36 49.83 16.32
C ASP A 516 -31.20 51.37 16.34
N SER A 517 -29.97 51.88 16.48
CA SER A 517 -29.68 53.33 16.41
C SER A 517 -29.96 53.91 15.03
N LEU A 518 -29.60 53.18 13.95
CA LEU A 518 -29.92 53.62 12.59
C LEU A 518 -31.44 53.65 12.35
N ALA A 519 -32.18 52.67 12.85
CA ALA A 519 -33.65 52.68 12.77
C ALA A 519 -34.24 53.90 13.49
N GLY A 520 -33.72 54.23 14.68
CA GLY A 520 -34.15 55.41 15.44
C GLY A 520 -33.88 56.73 14.71
N GLU A 521 -32.67 56.92 14.18
CA GLU A 521 -32.33 58.13 13.43
C GLU A 521 -33.07 58.23 12.09
N LEU A 522 -33.39 57.10 11.44
CA LEU A 522 -34.23 57.11 10.23
C LEU A 522 -35.66 57.53 10.58
N ALA A 523 -36.24 57.03 11.67
CA ALA A 523 -37.57 57.42 12.13
C ALA A 523 -37.64 58.89 12.59
N GLU A 524 -36.58 59.44 13.18
CA GLU A 524 -36.49 60.87 13.51
C GLU A 524 -36.40 61.77 12.28
N MET A 525 -35.92 61.26 11.15
CA MET A 525 -35.90 62.00 9.87
C MET A 525 -37.23 61.91 9.10
N GLU A 526 -38.16 61.06 9.55
CA GLU A 526 -39.53 60.96 9.01
C GLU A 526 -40.51 61.94 9.66
N GLY A 527 -40.24 62.33 10.92
CA GLY A 527 -41.00 63.34 11.67
C GLY A 527 -40.45 64.74 11.48
#